data_AF-A0A6B2V911-F1
#
_entry.id   AF-A0A6B2V911-F1
#
_cell.length_a   1.000
_cell.length_b   1.000
_cell.length_c   1.000
_cell.angle_alpha   90.00
_cell.angle_beta   90.00
_cell.angle_gamma   90.00
#
_symmetry.space_group_name_H-M   'P 1'
#
loop_
_entity.id
_entity.type
_entity.pdbx_description
1 polymer ?
#
loop_
_entity_poly.entity_id
_entity_poly.type
_entity_poly.pdbx_seq_one_letter_code
_entity_poly.pdbx_strand_id
1 'polypeptide(L)'
;MYVASLTAQSHAFASQELADAVAAQWDADHPSELEAIEQLRAEGLHRIANSKATCVEVWPAEKWDGLGPGGWKAVWTRMPDRRVVHQGLAAYNPDGTISHEFKSSDPIWEFETDSYTVKDAEWHVTRRPNGMTEAWARGCVKGAFDEAYLQARQEAIRVCAVNR
;
A
#
# COMPACT_ATOMS: atom_id res chain seq x y z
N MET A 1 -16.84 1.11 -19.93
CA MET A 1 -15.53 0.91 -19.29
C MET A 1 -15.67 -0.12 -18.19
N TYR A 2 -14.69 -1.00 -17.98
CA TYR A 2 -14.73 -1.96 -16.86
C TYR A 2 -13.99 -1.34 -15.68
N VAL A 3 -14.62 -1.29 -14.52
CA VAL A 3 -14.06 -0.64 -13.33
C VAL A 3 -14.11 -1.61 -12.17
N ALA A 4 -12.96 -1.91 -11.58
CA ALA A 4 -12.88 -2.64 -10.32
C ALA A 4 -12.78 -1.64 -9.16
N SER A 5 -13.59 -1.81 -8.13
CA SER A 5 -13.43 -1.10 -6.85
C SER A 5 -12.69 -2.01 -5.87
N LEU A 6 -11.53 -1.57 -5.41
CA LEU A 6 -10.64 -2.27 -4.48
C LEU A 6 -10.50 -1.38 -3.23
N THR A 7 -10.96 -1.83 -2.06
CA THR A 7 -10.80 -1.11 -0.76
C THR A 7 -11.08 0.40 -0.78
N ALA A 8 -12.13 0.81 -1.51
CA ALA A 8 -12.60 2.19 -1.74
C ALA A 8 -11.88 3.01 -2.83
N GLN A 9 -10.92 2.44 -3.55
CA GLN A 9 -10.35 3.02 -4.77
C GLN A 9 -10.91 2.33 -6.02
N SER A 10 -11.14 3.09 -7.09
CA SER A 10 -11.64 2.55 -8.36
C SER A 10 -10.56 2.58 -9.42
N HIS A 11 -10.34 1.45 -10.08
CA HIS A 11 -9.36 1.28 -11.15
C HIS A 11 -10.06 0.83 -12.44
N ALA A 12 -9.67 1.42 -13.56
CA ALA A 12 -10.29 1.16 -14.85
C ALA A 12 -9.47 0.20 -15.69
N PHE A 13 -10.14 -0.68 -16.43
CA PHE A 13 -9.54 -1.74 -17.22
C PHE A 13 -10.14 -1.80 -18.62
N ALA A 14 -9.28 -2.16 -19.59
CA ALA A 14 -9.66 -2.25 -21.00
C ALA A 14 -10.60 -3.43 -21.31
N SER A 15 -10.63 -4.47 -20.46
CA SER A 15 -11.51 -5.63 -20.62
C SER A 15 -12.10 -6.08 -19.28
N GLN A 16 -13.23 -6.78 -19.35
CA GLN A 16 -13.88 -7.37 -18.20
C GLN A 16 -13.00 -8.45 -17.55
N GLU A 17 -12.43 -9.33 -18.38
CA GLU A 17 -11.54 -10.41 -17.94
C GLU A 17 -10.39 -9.87 -17.09
N LEU A 18 -9.80 -8.74 -17.50
CA LEU A 18 -8.72 -8.12 -16.74
C LEU A 18 -9.20 -7.53 -15.40
N ALA A 19 -10.36 -6.86 -15.39
CA ALA A 19 -10.93 -6.33 -14.16
C ALA A 19 -11.28 -7.45 -13.16
N ASP A 20 -11.89 -8.53 -13.65
CA ASP A 20 -12.24 -9.70 -12.84
C ASP A 20 -10.99 -10.41 -12.30
N ALA A 21 -9.93 -10.55 -13.10
CA ALA A 21 -8.68 -11.15 -12.67
C ALA A 21 -7.97 -10.33 -11.58
N VAL A 22 -7.96 -9.00 -11.69
CA VAL A 22 -7.41 -8.12 -10.65
C VAL A 22 -8.24 -8.18 -9.38
N ALA A 23 -9.57 -8.11 -9.50
CA ALA A 23 -10.47 -8.21 -8.35
C ALA A 23 -10.27 -9.52 -7.57
N ALA A 24 -10.21 -10.65 -8.28
CA ALA A 24 -9.98 -11.96 -7.66
C ALA A 24 -8.61 -12.06 -6.97
N GLN A 25 -7.56 -11.54 -7.61
CA GLN A 25 -6.22 -11.57 -7.02
C GLN A 25 -6.10 -10.59 -5.83
N TRP A 26 -6.80 -9.46 -5.88
CA TRP A 26 -6.87 -8.50 -4.76
C TRP A 26 -7.44 -9.14 -3.51
N ASP A 27 -8.59 -9.83 -3.63
CA ASP A 27 -9.20 -10.54 -2.50
C ASP A 27 -8.30 -11.64 -1.95
N ALA A 28 -7.56 -12.34 -2.82
CA ALA A 28 -6.59 -13.36 -2.41
C ALA A 28 -5.38 -12.77 -1.66
N ASP A 29 -5.00 -11.53 -1.97
CA ASP A 29 -3.91 -10.82 -1.31
C ASP A 29 -4.31 -10.22 0.05
N HIS A 30 -5.61 -9.96 0.25
CA HIS A 30 -6.15 -9.26 1.43
C HIS A 30 -7.19 -10.09 2.19
N PRO A 31 -6.86 -11.32 2.63
CA PRO A 31 -7.84 -12.20 3.30
C PRO A 31 -8.39 -11.60 4.61
N SER A 32 -7.57 -10.84 5.34
CA SER A 32 -8.00 -10.16 6.58
C SER A 32 -9.03 -9.06 6.33
N GLU A 33 -8.98 -8.39 5.17
CA GLU A 33 -9.98 -7.40 4.79
C GLU A 33 -11.30 -8.07 4.43
N LEU A 34 -11.23 -9.22 3.74
CA LEU A 34 -12.40 -10.03 3.43
C LEU A 34 -13.12 -10.48 4.71
N GLU A 35 -12.36 -11.01 5.68
CA GLU A 35 -12.87 -11.37 7.00
C GLU A 35 -13.52 -10.17 7.71
N ALA A 36 -12.88 -8.99 7.66
CA ALA A 36 -13.44 -7.77 8.23
C ALA A 36 -14.76 -7.35 7.55
N ILE A 37 -14.88 -7.52 6.23
CA ILE A 37 -16.12 -7.26 5.49
C ILE A 37 -17.22 -8.24 5.90
N GLU A 38 -16.91 -9.51 6.08
CA GLU A 38 -17.86 -10.53 6.55
C GLU A 38 -18.34 -10.24 7.99
N GLN A 39 -17.43 -9.84 8.87
CA GLN A 39 -17.77 -9.43 10.22
C GLN A 39 -18.71 -8.22 10.23
N LEU A 40 -18.45 -7.20 9.40
CA LEU A 40 -19.35 -6.05 9.26
C LEU A 40 -20.74 -6.47 8.75
N ARG A 41 -20.83 -7.47 7.86
CA ARG A 41 -22.12 -8.01 7.42
C ARG A 41 -22.84 -8.74 8.55
N ALA A 42 -22.13 -9.53 9.35
CA ALA A 42 -22.69 -10.23 10.50
C ALA A 42 -23.24 -9.27 11.56
N GLU A 43 -22.61 -8.10 11.71
CA GLU A 43 -23.05 -7.02 12.61
C GLU A 43 -24.19 -6.16 12.02
N GLY A 44 -24.70 -6.47 10.82
CA GLY A 44 -25.76 -5.71 10.15
C GLY A 44 -25.29 -4.39 9.52
N LEU A 45 -23.98 -4.12 9.49
CA LEU A 45 -23.37 -2.93 8.92
C LEU A 45 -23.18 -3.06 7.39
N HIS A 46 -24.21 -3.53 6.69
CA HIS A 46 -24.17 -3.86 5.26
C HIS A 46 -23.71 -2.69 4.38
N ARG A 47 -24.07 -1.45 4.71
CA ARG A 47 -23.64 -0.28 3.94
C ARG A 47 -22.13 -0.10 3.96
N ILE A 48 -21.50 -0.29 5.13
CA ILE A 48 -20.05 -0.16 5.31
C ILE A 48 -19.35 -1.35 4.66
N ALA A 49 -19.88 -2.56 4.84
CA ALA A 49 -19.37 -3.76 4.20
C ALA A 49 -19.37 -3.63 2.66
N ASN A 50 -20.49 -3.18 2.08
CA ASN A 50 -20.63 -3.03 0.63
C ASN A 50 -19.73 -1.92 0.07
N SER A 51 -19.43 -0.86 0.82
CA SER A 51 -18.49 0.18 0.37
C SER A 51 -17.03 -0.27 0.38
N LYS A 52 -16.71 -1.35 1.09
CA LYS A 52 -15.36 -1.92 1.18
C LYS A 52 -15.15 -3.15 0.30
N ALA A 53 -16.23 -3.82 -0.07
CA ALA A 53 -16.19 -5.04 -0.86
C ALA A 53 -15.64 -4.79 -2.26
N THR A 54 -14.83 -5.73 -2.72
CA THR A 54 -14.36 -5.78 -4.10
C THR A 54 -15.54 -5.98 -5.05
N CYS A 55 -15.63 -5.17 -6.10
CA CYS A 55 -16.64 -5.34 -7.14
C CYS A 55 -16.14 -4.88 -8.51
N VAL A 56 -16.64 -5.52 -9.56
CA VAL A 56 -16.41 -5.12 -10.95
C VAL A 56 -17.72 -4.62 -11.55
N GLU A 57 -17.68 -3.43 -12.13
CA GLU A 57 -18.83 -2.79 -12.77
C GLU A 57 -18.51 -2.40 -14.22
N VAL A 58 -19.54 -2.44 -15.06
CA VAL A 58 -19.49 -1.80 -16.38
C VAL A 58 -20.04 -0.38 -16.26
N TRP A 59 -19.16 0.60 -16.43
CA TRP A 59 -19.54 2.01 -16.43
C TRP A 59 -19.92 2.47 -17.85
N PRO A 60 -21.11 3.09 -18.03
CA PRO A 60 -21.46 3.72 -19.28
C PRO A 60 -20.60 4.97 -19.53
N ALA A 61 -20.62 5.47 -20.76
CA ALA A 61 -19.79 6.61 -21.17
C ALA A 61 -20.06 7.86 -20.31
N GLU A 62 -21.32 8.16 -19.99
CA GLU A 62 -21.66 9.35 -19.20
C GLU A 62 -21.08 9.27 -17.78
N LYS A 63 -21.11 8.09 -17.16
CA LYS A 63 -20.53 7.87 -15.82
C LYS A 63 -19.01 7.99 -15.88
N TRP A 64 -18.39 7.47 -16.94
CA TRP A 64 -16.94 7.54 -17.14
C TRP A 64 -16.45 8.97 -17.38
N ASP A 65 -17.14 9.74 -18.20
CA ASP A 65 -16.75 11.13 -18.51
C ASP A 65 -16.85 12.03 -17.27
N GLY A 66 -17.80 11.75 -16.37
CA GLY A 66 -17.99 12.52 -15.14
C GLY A 66 -17.15 12.05 -13.94
N LEU A 67 -16.89 10.75 -13.80
CA LEU A 67 -16.32 10.14 -12.59
C LEU A 67 -15.09 9.26 -12.85
N GLY A 68 -14.61 9.16 -14.10
CA GLY A 68 -13.48 8.29 -14.45
C GLY A 68 -12.21 8.67 -13.66
N PRO A 69 -11.44 7.69 -13.14
CA PRO A 69 -10.31 7.90 -12.23
C PRO A 69 -9.02 8.45 -12.92
N GLY A 70 -9.15 9.41 -13.84
CA GLY A 70 -8.00 10.05 -14.50
C GLY A 70 -7.99 9.97 -16.03
N GLY A 71 -9.15 9.76 -16.67
CA GLY A 71 -9.29 9.72 -18.13
C GLY A 71 -8.62 8.49 -18.76
N TRP A 72 -8.43 8.52 -20.09
CA TRP A 72 -8.05 7.34 -20.87
C TRP A 72 -6.67 6.79 -20.54
N LYS A 73 -5.77 7.63 -20.01
CA LYS A 73 -4.42 7.21 -19.58
C LYS A 73 -4.43 6.44 -18.26
N ALA A 74 -5.52 6.49 -17.50
CA ALA A 74 -5.70 5.73 -16.26
C ALA A 74 -6.31 4.33 -16.50
N VAL A 75 -6.58 3.97 -17.77
CA VAL A 75 -7.13 2.67 -18.14
C VAL A 75 -6.01 1.66 -18.28
N TRP A 76 -6.03 0.64 -17.43
CA TRP A 76 -5.10 -0.49 -17.49
C TRP A 76 -5.42 -1.38 -18.69
N THR A 77 -4.45 -1.52 -19.58
CA THR A 77 -4.53 -2.41 -20.76
C THR A 77 -3.81 -3.74 -20.56
N ARG A 78 -3.23 -3.94 -19.36
CA ARG A 78 -2.51 -5.14 -18.92
C ARG A 78 -2.75 -5.36 -17.44
N MET A 79 -2.40 -6.54 -16.95
CA MET A 79 -2.29 -6.79 -15.52
C MET A 79 -1.31 -5.77 -14.90
N PRO A 80 -1.72 -4.99 -13.88
CA PRO A 80 -0.79 -4.19 -13.10
C PRO A 80 0.23 -5.11 -12.44
N ASP A 81 1.48 -4.65 -12.30
CA ASP A 81 2.51 -5.44 -11.62
C ASP A 81 2.15 -5.60 -10.13
N ARG A 82 2.57 -6.72 -9.54
CA ARG A 82 2.30 -7.08 -8.15
C ARG A 82 3.55 -7.71 -7.56
N ARG A 83 4.04 -7.15 -6.46
CA ARG A 83 5.29 -7.60 -5.82
C ARG A 83 5.15 -7.65 -4.32
N VAL A 84 5.86 -8.58 -3.69
CA VAL A 84 6.07 -8.49 -2.25
C VAL A 84 7.01 -7.32 -2.00
N VAL A 85 6.53 -6.31 -1.27
CA VAL A 85 7.32 -5.16 -0.85
C VAL A 85 7.56 -5.27 0.64
N HIS A 86 8.83 -5.21 1.01
CA HIS A 86 9.26 -5.15 2.40
C HIS A 86 9.30 -3.69 2.82
N GLN A 87 8.70 -3.37 3.96
CA GLN A 87 8.70 -2.03 4.55
C GLN A 87 9.12 -2.11 6.00
N GLY A 88 9.80 -1.09 6.48
CA GLY A 88 10.25 -1.00 7.87
C GLY A 88 10.31 0.44 8.33
N LEU A 89 9.85 0.68 9.56
CA LEU A 89 9.97 1.95 10.25
C LEU A 89 10.38 1.73 11.70
N ALA A 90 11.41 2.45 12.16
CA ALA A 90 11.77 2.55 13.56
C ALA A 90 11.85 4.02 13.96
N ALA A 91 11.13 4.39 15.01
CA ALA A 91 11.15 5.73 15.59
C ALA A 91 11.97 5.73 16.89
N TYR A 92 12.84 6.72 17.05
CA TYR A 92 13.75 6.87 18.17
C TYR A 92 13.48 8.18 18.91
N ASN A 93 13.50 8.11 20.23
CA ASN A 93 13.49 9.27 21.11
C ASN A 93 14.82 10.05 20.99
N PRO A 94 14.88 11.31 21.47
CA PRO A 94 16.11 12.10 21.48
C PRO A 94 17.28 11.43 22.21
N ASP A 95 17.00 10.60 23.22
CA ASP A 95 18.00 9.82 23.93
C ASP A 95 18.46 8.55 23.17
N GLY A 96 17.95 8.30 21.96
CA GLY A 96 18.29 7.14 21.16
C GLY A 96 17.58 5.85 21.58
N THR A 97 16.68 5.88 22.56
CA THR A 97 15.80 4.75 22.87
C THR A 97 14.73 4.58 21.79
N ILE A 98 14.32 3.34 21.52
CA ILE A 98 13.28 3.07 20.53
C ILE A 98 11.89 3.39 21.12
N SER A 99 11.08 4.11 20.35
CA SER A 99 9.69 4.44 20.72
C SER A 99 8.69 3.52 20.04
N HIS A 100 8.92 3.21 18.75
CA HIS A 100 8.05 2.33 17.97
C HIS A 100 8.87 1.66 16.87
N GLU A 101 8.53 0.41 16.55
CA GLU A 101 9.10 -0.33 15.43
C GLU A 101 8.01 -1.13 14.73
N PHE A 102 8.04 -1.12 13.39
CA PHE A 102 7.19 -1.94 12.55
C PHE A 102 7.98 -2.45 11.34
N LYS A 103 7.68 -3.67 10.93
CA LYS A 103 8.09 -4.24 9.64
C LYS A 103 6.93 -5.02 9.05
N SER A 104 6.81 -4.98 7.73
CA SER A 104 5.91 -5.87 7.01
C SER A 104 6.49 -6.34 5.69
N SER A 105 5.79 -7.27 5.06
CA SER A 105 6.16 -7.89 3.80
C SER A 105 4.86 -8.28 3.11
N ASP A 106 4.29 -7.31 2.41
CA ASP A 106 2.94 -7.40 1.89
C ASP A 106 2.97 -7.42 0.36
N PRO A 107 2.03 -8.11 -0.30
CA PRO A 107 1.83 -7.95 -1.73
C PRO A 107 1.31 -6.54 -2.01
N ILE A 108 2.08 -5.75 -2.75
CA ILE A 108 1.72 -4.39 -3.15
C ILE A 108 1.61 -4.33 -4.67
N TRP A 109 0.57 -3.66 -5.13
CA TRP A 109 0.22 -3.49 -6.53
C TRP A 109 0.76 -2.19 -7.13
N GLU A 110 1.02 -2.19 -8.44
CA GLU A 110 1.57 -1.04 -9.17
C GLU A 110 0.73 0.24 -9.04
N PHE A 111 -0.58 0.12 -8.85
CA PHE A 111 -1.46 1.27 -8.64
C PHE A 111 -1.41 1.84 -7.22
N GLU A 112 -0.82 1.14 -6.25
CA GLU A 112 -0.61 1.62 -4.88
C GLU A 112 0.65 2.50 -4.81
N THR A 113 0.62 3.64 -5.51
CA THR A 113 1.82 4.44 -5.82
C THR A 113 2.63 4.91 -4.62
N ASP A 114 2.02 5.06 -3.45
CA ASP A 114 2.71 5.45 -2.22
C ASP A 114 3.53 4.30 -1.61
N SER A 115 3.17 3.05 -1.89
CA SER A 115 3.78 1.84 -1.32
C SER A 115 4.57 1.02 -2.33
N TYR A 116 4.15 1.02 -3.60
CA TYR A 116 4.75 0.21 -4.65
C TYR A 116 6.18 0.65 -4.96
N THR A 117 7.07 -0.32 -5.18
CA THR A 117 8.43 -0.05 -5.64
C THR A 117 8.97 -1.22 -6.46
N VAL A 118 9.88 -0.88 -7.39
CA VAL A 118 10.70 -1.83 -8.13
C VAL A 118 12.17 -1.79 -7.70
N LYS A 119 12.50 -0.95 -6.71
CA LYS A 119 13.87 -0.83 -6.21
C LYS A 119 14.18 -2.03 -5.30
N ASP A 120 15.40 -2.55 -5.43
CA ASP A 120 15.90 -3.61 -4.54
C ASP A 120 15.78 -3.20 -3.08
N ALA A 121 16.25 -1.98 -2.77
CA ALA A 121 15.98 -1.28 -1.53
C ALA A 121 16.25 0.23 -1.64
N GLU A 122 15.61 1.00 -0.78
CA GLU A 122 15.88 2.40 -0.48
C GLU A 122 15.67 2.64 1.01
N TRP A 123 16.37 3.64 1.54
CA TRP A 123 16.19 4.06 2.93
C TRP A 123 16.38 5.55 3.09
N HIS A 124 15.81 6.11 4.15
CA HIS A 124 16.07 7.47 4.57
C HIS A 124 15.86 7.62 6.09
N VAL A 125 16.37 8.72 6.63
CA VAL A 125 16.17 9.11 8.03
C VAL A 125 15.50 10.48 8.06
N THR A 126 14.44 10.60 8.84
CA THR A 126 13.67 11.84 8.99
C THR A 126 13.73 12.31 10.45
N ARG A 127 14.15 13.56 10.67
CA ARG A 127 14.01 14.21 11.99
C ARG A 127 12.61 14.81 12.09
N ARG A 128 11.88 14.46 13.16
CA ARG A 128 10.56 14.99 13.45
C ARG A 128 10.66 16.26 14.31
N PRO A 129 9.71 17.21 14.19
CA PRO A 129 9.71 18.45 14.97
C PRO A 129 9.67 18.24 16.50
N ASN A 130 9.17 17.10 16.97
CA ASN A 130 9.12 16.73 18.39
C ASN A 130 10.45 16.17 18.93
N GLY A 131 11.53 16.24 18.15
CA GLY A 131 12.85 15.74 18.51
C GLY A 131 13.06 14.25 18.24
N MET A 132 12.03 13.52 17.83
CA MET A 132 12.19 12.12 17.43
C MET A 132 12.91 12.00 16.09
N THR A 133 13.58 10.87 15.87
CA THR A 133 14.20 10.53 14.59
C THR A 133 13.64 9.21 14.09
N GLU A 134 13.20 9.17 12.84
CA GLU A 134 12.65 7.98 12.21
C GLU A 134 13.62 7.43 11.17
N ALA A 135 13.90 6.14 11.28
CA ALA A 135 14.55 5.33 10.27
C ALA A 135 13.47 4.62 9.44
N TRP A 136 13.52 4.79 8.13
CA TRP A 136 12.59 4.13 7.20
C TRP A 136 13.37 3.40 6.11
N ALA A 137 12.89 2.22 5.72
CA ALA A 137 13.38 1.51 4.55
C ALA A 137 12.25 0.80 3.81
N ARG A 138 12.43 0.61 2.51
CA ARG A 138 11.52 -0.12 1.63
C ARG A 138 12.27 -0.80 0.50
N GLY A 139 11.83 -1.98 0.06
CA GLY A 139 12.42 -2.65 -1.10
C GLY A 139 11.68 -3.92 -1.52
N CYS A 140 11.88 -4.36 -2.76
CA CYS A 140 11.34 -5.63 -3.25
C CYS A 140 12.31 -6.82 -3.11
N VAL A 141 13.54 -6.60 -2.67
CA VAL A 141 14.53 -7.66 -2.42
C VAL A 141 14.81 -7.75 -0.93
N LYS A 142 14.37 -8.82 -0.28
CA LYS A 142 14.45 -8.98 1.19
C LYS A 142 15.84 -8.71 1.78
N GLY A 143 16.89 -9.27 1.18
CA GLY A 143 18.26 -9.09 1.66
C GLY A 143 18.72 -7.62 1.60
N ALA A 144 18.49 -6.97 0.46
CA ALA A 144 18.80 -5.55 0.29
C ALA A 144 17.97 -4.67 1.25
N PHE A 145 16.70 -5.02 1.47
CA PHE A 145 15.84 -4.34 2.45
C PHE A 145 16.38 -4.48 3.87
N ASP A 146 16.75 -5.69 4.31
CA ASP A 146 17.26 -5.92 5.67
C ASP A 146 18.55 -5.10 5.94
N GLU A 147 19.44 -5.02 4.95
CA GLU A 147 20.65 -4.19 4.99
C GLU A 147 20.32 -2.68 5.04
N ALA A 148 19.46 -2.21 4.13
CA ALA A 148 19.04 -0.81 4.07
C ALA A 148 18.35 -0.37 5.37
N TYR A 149 17.51 -1.24 5.94
CA TYR A 149 16.83 -0.97 7.20
C TYR A 149 17.79 -0.90 8.38
N LEU A 150 18.79 -1.79 8.43
CA LEU A 150 19.84 -1.73 9.44
C LEU A 150 20.65 -0.43 9.33
N GLN A 151 21.02 -0.02 8.11
CA GLN A 151 21.71 1.25 7.85
C GLN A 151 20.90 2.45 8.33
N ALA A 152 19.60 2.50 7.98
CA ALA A 152 18.72 3.57 8.41
C ALA A 152 18.64 3.68 9.94
N ARG A 153 18.54 2.55 10.65
CA ARG A 153 18.50 2.50 12.11
C ARG A 153 19.79 2.98 12.75
N GLN A 154 20.93 2.55 12.23
CA GLN A 154 22.23 3.00 12.70
C GLN A 154 22.40 4.51 12.52
N GLU A 155 21.98 5.04 11.37
CA GLU A 155 22.03 6.47 11.08
C GLU A 155 21.08 7.28 11.97
N ALA A 156 19.87 6.78 12.22
CA ALA A 156 18.92 7.43 13.14
C ALA A 156 19.48 7.53 14.57
N ILE A 157 20.09 6.45 15.08
CA ILE A 157 20.73 6.44 16.41
C ILE A 157 21.90 7.43 16.45
N ARG A 158 22.74 7.46 15.39
CA ARG A 158 23.84 8.42 15.26
C ARG A 158 23.33 9.86 15.31
N VAL A 159 22.25 10.15 14.59
CA VAL A 159 21.59 11.45 14.57
C VAL A 159 21.09 11.87 15.96
N CYS A 160 20.50 10.95 16.73
CA CYS A 160 20.11 11.22 18.12
C CYS A 160 21.33 11.53 19.01
N ALA A 161 22.41 10.76 18.86
CA ALA A 161 23.62 10.90 19.69
C ALA A 161 24.37 12.22 19.48
N VAL A 162 24.30 12.83 18.30
CA VAL A 162 24.95 14.12 17.98
C VAL A 162 24.23 15.31 18.64
N ASN A 163 22.99 15.12 19.11
CA ASN A 163 22.20 16.17 19.79
C ASN A 163 22.18 16.01 21.32
N ARG A 164 23.06 15.19 21.90
CA ARG A 164 23.27 15.07 23.35
C ARG A 164 24.30 16.07 23.86
#